data_AF-A0A833FUS1-F1
#
_entry.id   AF-A0A833FUS1-F1
#
_cell.length_a   1.000
_cell.length_b   1.000
_cell.length_c   1.000
_cell.angle_alpha   90.00
_cell.angle_beta   90.00
_cell.angle_gamma   90.00
#
_symmetry.space_group_name_H-M   'P 1'
#
loop_
_entity.id
_entity.type
_entity.pdbx_description
1 polymer ?
#
loop_
_entity_poly.entity_id
_entity_poly.type
_entity_poly.pdbx_seq_one_letter_code
_entity_poly.pdbx_strand_id
1 'polypeptide(L)' 'MTLVVYSAFTGACLAPGSIHPFLFFVAILSIALGSGGSAALNMWYDRDIDRFMTRTRHRPIPAKKIAPHDALSFGIVLS' A
#
# COMPACT_ATOMS: atom_id res chain seq x y z
N MET A 1 -0.09 -1.85 6.04
CA MET A 1 -0.74 -0.67 5.42
C MET A 1 -1.24 0.29 6.49
N THR A 2 -2.16 -0.15 7.37
CA THR A 2 -2.69 0.68 8.48
C THR A 2 -1.61 1.35 9.32
N LEU A 3 -0.50 0.66 9.58
CA LEU A 3 0.63 1.21 10.34
C LEU A 3 1.26 2.45 9.69
N VAL A 4 1.41 2.47 8.35
CA VAL A 4 2.04 3.59 7.62
C VAL A 4 1.14 4.83 7.66
N VAL A 5 -0.16 4.63 7.43
CA VAL A 5 -1.17 5.70 7.52
C VAL A 5 -1.24 6.23 8.96
N TYR A 6 -1.21 5.34 9.95
CA TYR A 6 -1.19 5.71 11.36
C TYR A 6 0.04 6.55 11.70
N SER A 7 1.25 6.10 11.32
CA SER A 7 2.48 6.86 11.59
C SER A 7 2.50 8.22 10.88
N ALA A 8 1.94 8.30 9.67
CA ALA A 8 1.83 9.56 8.95
C ALA A 8 0.85 10.51 9.63
N PHE A 9 -0.30 10.00 10.08
CA PHE A 9 -1.29 10.78 10.82
C PHE A 9 -0.72 11.33 12.13
N THR A 10 -0.12 10.45 12.95
CA THR A 10 0.47 10.89 14.23
C THR A 10 1.61 11.88 14.02
N GLY A 11 2.46 11.66 13.02
CA GLY A 11 3.53 12.59 12.65
C GLY A 11 2.99 13.95 12.21
N ALA A 12 1.95 13.97 11.38
CA ALA A 12 1.34 15.20 10.90
C ALA A 12 0.60 15.97 12.01
N CYS A 13 0.02 15.28 13.00
CA CYS A 13 -0.58 15.92 14.17
C CYS A 13 0.45 16.50 15.15
N LEU A 14 1.64 15.89 15.25
CA LEU A 14 2.69 16.33 16.17
C LEU A 14 3.60 17.40 15.56
N ALA A 15 3.62 17.51 14.23
CA ALA A 15 4.45 18.47 13.52
C ALA A 15 4.11 19.92 13.94
N PRO A 16 5.12 20.78 14.19
CA PRO A 16 4.87 22.16 14.54
C PRO A 16 4.28 22.94 13.37
N GLY A 17 3.36 23.87 13.67
CA GLY A 17 2.67 24.70 12.68
C GLY A 17 1.23 24.27 12.43
N SER A 18 0.60 24.89 11.43
CA SER A 18 -0.78 24.60 11.03
C SER A 18 -0.85 24.29 9.55
N ILE A 19 -1.50 23.18 9.20
CA ILE A 19 -1.78 22.81 7.80
C ILE A 19 -3.27 23.01 7.57
N HIS A 20 -3.62 23.53 6.39
CA HIS A 20 -5.03 23.63 6.00
C HIS A 20 -5.69 22.24 6.03
N PRO A 21 -6.88 22.06 6.65
CA PRO A 21 -7.48 20.74 6.85
C PRO A 21 -7.63 19.91 5.57
N PHE A 22 -7.92 20.57 4.44
CA PHE A 22 -7.98 19.92 3.14
C PHE A 22 -6.61 19.36 2.69
N LEU A 23 -5.52 20.11 2.87
CA LEU A 23 -4.17 19.65 2.53
C LEU A 23 -3.72 18.52 3.44
N PHE A 24 -4.08 18.58 4.73
CA PHE A 24 -3.85 17.48 5.66
C PHE A 24 -4.53 16.19 5.17
N PHE A 25 -5.81 16.27 4.79
CA PHE A 25 -6.55 15.13 4.23
C PHE A 25 -5.89 14.60 2.95
N VAL A 26 -5.56 15.48 2.00
CA VAL A 26 -4.92 15.09 0.74
C VAL A 26 -3.56 14.42 0.99
N ALA A 27 -2.75 14.95 1.93
CA ALA A 27 -1.47 14.34 2.28
C ALA A 27 -1.61 12.92 2.82
N ILE A 28 -2.53 12.70 3.76
CA ILE A 28 -2.80 11.38 4.34
C ILE A 28 -3.34 10.42 3.26
N LEU A 29 -4.23 10.91 2.39
CA LEU A 29 -4.76 10.13 1.27
C LEU A 29 -3.65 9.70 0.31
N SER A 30 -2.77 10.61 -0.10
CA SER A 30 -1.63 10.30 -0.98
C SER A 30 -0.71 9.26 -0.38
N ILE A 31 -0.44 9.32 0.92
CA ILE A 31 0.37 8.31 1.63
C ILE A 31 -0.34 6.95 1.65
N ALA A 32 -1.66 6.93 1.87
CA ALA A 32 -2.44 5.70 1.85
C ALA A 32 -2.41 5.04 0.45
N LEU A 33 -2.61 5.83 -0.61
CA LEU A 33 -2.60 5.35 -2.00
C LEU A 33 -1.20 4.86 -2.40
N GLY A 34 -0.16 5.67 -2.20
CA GLY A 34 1.20 5.30 -2.58
C GLY A 34 1.75 4.09 -1.82
N SER A 35 1.48 3.99 -0.51
CA SER A 35 1.85 2.80 0.26
C SER A 35 1.06 1.56 -0.16
N GLY A 36 -0.22 1.72 -0.51
CA GLY A 36 -1.07 0.67 -1.08
C GLY A 36 -0.55 0.16 -2.42
N GLY A 37 -0.20 1.06 -3.34
CA GLY A 37 0.42 0.74 -4.63
C GLY A 37 1.73 -0.01 -4.45
N SER A 38 2.63 0.50 -3.60
CA SER A 38 3.90 -0.17 -3.26
C SER A 38 3.70 -1.58 -2.71
N ALA A 39 2.69 -1.79 -1.84
CA ALA A 39 2.39 -3.12 -1.32
C ALA A 39 1.85 -4.07 -2.39
N ALA A 40 1.02 -3.58 -3.32
CA ALA A 40 0.54 -4.37 -4.45
C ALA A 40 1.70 -4.78 -5.37
N LEU A 41 2.62 -3.85 -5.65
CA LEU A 41 3.83 -4.13 -6.42
C LEU A 41 4.73 -5.15 -5.74
N ASN A 42 4.93 -5.05 -4.42
CA ASN A 42 5.69 -6.06 -3.66
C ASN A 42 5.05 -7.45 -3.76
N MET A 43 3.73 -7.56 -3.62
CA MET A 43 3.04 -8.85 -3.78
C MET A 43 3.11 -9.38 -5.22
N TRP A 44 3.10 -8.49 -6.21
CA TRP A 44 3.29 -8.87 -7.60
C TRP A 44 4.70 -9.39 -7.86
N TYR A 45 5.71 -8.74 -7.29
CA TYR A 45 7.11 -9.10 -7.45
C TYR A 45 7.43 -10.44 -6.79
N ASP A 46 6.96 -10.67 -5.55
CA ASP A 46 7.23 -11.87 -4.76
C ASP A 46 6.36 -13.10 -5.13
N ARG A 47 5.49 -12.99 -6.16
CA ARG A 47 4.42 -13.96 -6.45
C ARG A 47 4.87 -15.41 -6.61
N ASP A 48 6.08 -15.61 -7.11
CA ASP A 48 6.70 -16.91 -7.37
C ASP A 48 7.31 -17.52 -6.11
N ILE A 49 7.82 -16.70 -5.22
CA ILE A 49 8.36 -17.10 -3.91
C ILE A 49 7.22 -17.36 -2.92
N ASP A 50 6.20 -16.50 -2.93
CA ASP A 50 5.06 -16.55 -2.02
C ASP A 50 4.32 -17.89 -2.10
N ARG A 51 4.30 -18.55 -3.27
CA ARG A 51 3.65 -19.87 -3.44
C ARG A 51 4.26 -20.98 -2.58
N PHE A 52 5.51 -20.82 -2.15
CA PHE A 52 6.23 -21.79 -1.32
C PHE A 52 6.30 -21.39 0.16
N MET A 53 5.89 -20.17 0.51
CA MET A 53 5.97 -19.65 1.87
C MET A 53 4.69 -19.94 2.65
N THR A 54 4.80 -20.65 3.78
CA THR A 54 3.64 -20.98 4.66
C THR A 54 2.81 -19.74 5.04
N ARG A 55 3.48 -18.61 5.28
CA ARG A 55 2.85 -17.35 5.69
C ARG A 55 2.11 -16.64 4.54
N THR A 56 2.58 -16.74 3.30
CA THR A 56 2.13 -15.87 2.18
C THR A 56 1.53 -16.63 0.99
N ARG A 57 1.55 -17.97 0.99
CA ARG A 57 0.93 -18.83 -0.04
C ARG A 57 -0.55 -18.57 -0.29
N HIS A 58 -1.25 -17.96 0.66
CA HIS A 58 -2.68 -17.62 0.55
C HIS A 58 -2.94 -16.19 0.07
N ARG A 59 -1.89 -15.43 -0.29
CA ARG A 59 -2.05 -14.10 -0.90
C ARG A 59 -2.82 -14.19 -2.23
N PRO A 60 -3.46 -13.09 -2.67
CA PRO A 60 -4.38 -13.12 -3.82
C PRO A 60 -3.76 -13.63 -5.13
N ILE A 61 -2.50 -13.28 -5.41
CA ILE A 61 -1.82 -13.68 -6.66
C ILE A 61 -1.42 -15.17 -6.64
N PRO A 62 -0.68 -15.69 -5.62
CA PRO A 62 -0.40 -17.13 -5.53
C PRO A 62 -1.66 -18.00 -5.43
N ALA A 63 -2.71 -17.50 -4.76
CA ALA A 63 -4.00 -18.18 -4.65
C ALA A 63 -4.87 -18.08 -5.92
N LYS A 64 -4.37 -17.45 -7.00
CA LYS A 64 -5.06 -17.25 -8.29
C LYS A 64 -6.40 -16.51 -8.18
N LYS A 65 -6.60 -15.69 -7.14
CA LYS A 65 -7.79 -14.86 -6.98
C LYS A 65 -7.75 -13.59 -7.85
N ILE A 66 -6.55 -13.12 -8.17
CA ILE A 66 -6.30 -11.94 -9.00
C ILE A 66 -5.20 -12.30 -10.00
N ALA A 67 -5.34 -11.89 -11.25
CA ALA A 67 -4.29 -12.11 -12.24
C ALA A 67 -3.08 -11.21 -11.94
N PRO A 68 -1.84 -11.69 -12.13
CA PRO A 68 -0.65 -10.87 -11.87
C PRO A 68 -0.66 -9.54 -12.63
N HIS A 69 -1.11 -9.52 -13.89
CA HIS A 69 -1.13 -8.28 -14.67
C HIS A 69 -2.07 -7.22 -14.07
N ASP A 70 -3.25 -7.62 -13.56
CA ASP A 70 -4.18 -6.71 -12.91
C ASP A 70 -3.56 -6.09 -11.65
N ALA A 71 -2.89 -6.92 -10.84
CA ALA A 71 -2.21 -6.45 -9.63
C ALA A 71 -1.05 -5.48 -9.96
N LEU A 72 -0.32 -5.72 -11.05
CA LEU A 72 0.73 -4.81 -11.52
C LEU A 72 0.15 -3.48 -11.97
N SER A 73 -0.87 -3.51 -12.84
CA SER A 73 -1.54 -2.29 -13.33
C SER A 73 -2.12 -1.49 -12.17
N PHE A 74 -2.76 -2.14 -11.21
CA PHE A 74 -3.27 -1.49 -10.01
C PHE A 74 -2.15 -0.82 -9.20
N GLY A 75 -1.03 -1.53 -8.98
CA GLY A 75 0.12 -1.00 -8.27
C GLY A 75 0.75 0.21 -8.96
N ILE A 76 0.91 0.17 -10.29
CA ILE A 76 1.47 1.27 -11.08
C ILE A 76 0.55 2.49 -11.09
N VAL A 77 -0.77 2.30 -11.18
CA VAL A 77 -1.73 3.42 -11.24
C VAL A 77 -1.84 4.16 -9.90
N LEU A 78 -1.61 3.47 -8.78
CA LEU A 78 -1.71 4.03 -7.43
C LEU A 78 -0.43 4.66 -6.89
N SER A 79 0.72 4.37 -7.49
CA SER A 79 2.04 4.78 -6.99
C SER A 79 2.60 6.02 -7.67
#